data_AF-A0A7C2ZG67-F1
#
_entry.id   AF-A0A7C2ZG67-F1
#
_cell.length_a   1.000
_cell.length_b   1.000
_cell.length_c   1.000
_cell.angle_alpha   90.00
_cell.angle_beta   90.00
_cell.angle_gamma   90.00
#
_symmetry.space_group_name_H-M   'P 1'
#
loop_
_entity.id
_entity.type
_entity.pdbx_description
1 polymer ?
#
loop_
_entity_poly.entity_id
_entity_poly.type
_entity_poly.pdbx_seq_one_letter_code
_entity_poly.pdbx_strand_id
1 'polypeptide(L)'
;MSAFEEHRAELEYYEQMLGPQRGRLAVSLDLVTNALLLVGQHGVYCHLARDPEKPKLDIQLITAELTKAKELIQHVMEELRREREAR
;
A
#
# COMPACT_ATOMS: atom_id res chain seq x y z
N MET A 1 0.10 6.43 -9.64
CA MET A 1 -1.25 5.90 -9.86
C MET A 1 -1.85 5.64 -8.50
N SER A 2 -3.16 5.72 -8.34
CA SER A 2 -3.80 5.44 -7.05
C SER A 2 -3.68 3.94 -6.73
N ALA A 3 -3.69 3.58 -5.43
CA ALA A 3 -3.76 2.19 -5.01
C ALA A 3 -4.95 1.45 -5.64
N PHE A 4 -6.07 2.15 -5.86
CA PHE A 4 -7.29 1.59 -6.45
C PHE A 4 -7.14 1.22 -7.93
N GLU A 5 -6.32 1.97 -8.66
CA GLU A 5 -6.07 1.70 -10.08
C GLU A 5 -5.06 0.57 -10.26
N GLU A 6 -3.99 0.62 -9.47
CA GLU A 6 -2.85 -0.31 -9.60
C GLU A 6 -3.18 -1.72 -9.07
N HIS A 7 -3.98 -1.82 -8.01
CA HIS A 7 -4.33 -3.08 -7.34
C HIS A 7 -5.80 -3.47 -7.54
N ARG A 8 -6.40 -3.03 -8.65
CA ARG A 8 -7.83 -3.22 -8.92
C ARG A 8 -8.25 -4.69 -8.87
N ALA A 9 -7.48 -5.58 -9.49
CA ALA A 9 -7.84 -7.00 -9.58
C ALA A 9 -7.78 -7.67 -8.20
N GLU A 10 -6.77 -7.37 -7.39
CA GLU A 10 -6.63 -7.88 -6.03
C GLU A 10 -7.73 -7.32 -5.13
N LEU A 11 -8.05 -6.04 -5.26
CA LEU A 11 -9.16 -5.41 -4.54
C LEU A 11 -10.49 -6.10 -4.88
N GLU A 12 -10.82 -6.26 -6.16
CA GLU A 12 -12.04 -6.95 -6.58
C GLU A 12 -12.12 -8.38 -6.00
N TYR A 13 -11.01 -9.13 -6.05
CA TYR A 13 -10.93 -10.48 -5.51
C TYR A 13 -11.16 -10.54 -3.99
N TYR A 14 -10.40 -9.76 -3.23
CA TYR A 14 -10.48 -9.81 -1.76
C TYR A 14 -11.74 -9.16 -1.21
N GLU A 15 -12.25 -8.09 -1.83
CA GLU A 15 -13.52 -7.48 -1.44
C GLU A 15 -14.70 -8.44 -1.67
N GLN A 16 -14.68 -9.22 -2.77
CA GLN A 16 -15.70 -10.24 -3.03
C GLN A 16 -15.70 -11.33 -1.95
N MET A 17 -14.52 -11.76 -1.48
CA MET A 17 -14.40 -12.84 -0.50
C MET A 17 -14.62 -12.40 0.94
N LEU A 18 -14.15 -11.22 1.32
CA LEU A 18 -14.04 -10.78 2.72
C LEU A 18 -14.97 -9.61 3.07
N GLY A 19 -15.63 -9.03 2.06
CA GLY A 19 -16.32 -7.75 2.18
C GLY A 19 -15.39 -6.54 1.96
N PRO A 20 -15.95 -5.35 1.75
CA PRO A 20 -15.19 -4.18 1.28
C PRO A 20 -14.08 -3.75 2.24
N GLN A 21 -14.38 -3.63 3.54
CA GLN A 21 -13.40 -3.14 4.51
C GLN A 21 -12.26 -4.15 4.70
N ARG A 22 -12.59 -5.44 4.86
CA ARG A 22 -11.59 -6.49 5.08
C ARG A 22 -10.77 -6.78 3.83
N GLY A 23 -11.38 -6.71 2.65
CA GLY A 23 -10.67 -6.88 1.38
C GLY A 23 -9.63 -5.79 1.14
N ARG A 24 -9.99 -4.53 1.39
CA ARG A 24 -9.05 -3.39 1.32
C ARG A 24 -7.91 -3.50 2.32
N LEU A 25 -8.20 -3.96 3.53
CA LEU A 25 -7.14 -4.20 4.53
C LEU A 25 -6.23 -5.36 4.13
N ALA A 26 -6.75 -6.40 3.48
CA ALA A 26 -5.92 -7.50 2.97
C ALA A 26 -4.91 -7.00 1.92
N VAL A 27 -5.37 -6.24 0.92
CA VAL A 27 -4.47 -5.62 -0.06
C VAL A 27 -3.47 -4.67 0.61
N SER A 28 -3.92 -3.88 1.59
CA SER A 28 -3.02 -3.00 2.36
C SER A 28 -1.88 -3.77 3.05
N LEU A 29 -2.17 -4.96 3.60
CA LEU A 29 -1.17 -5.82 4.23
C LEU A 29 -0.15 -6.36 3.23
N ASP A 30 -0.59 -6.71 2.02
CA ASP A 30 0.31 -7.14 0.94
C ASP A 30 1.26 -6.01 0.53
N LEU A 31 0.77 -4.78 0.41
CA LEU A 31 1.61 -3.60 0.11
C LEU A 31 2.63 -3.30 1.21
N VAL A 32 2.24 -3.44 2.48
CA VAL A 32 3.18 -3.33 3.60
C VAL A 32 4.23 -4.44 3.54
N THR A 33 3.83 -5.67 3.19
CA THR A 33 4.76 -6.79 3.01
C THR A 33 5.76 -6.53 1.89
N ASN A 34 5.31 -6.00 0.75
CA ASN A 34 6.18 -5.58 -0.36
C ASN A 34 7.20 -4.53 0.10
N ALA A 35 6.76 -3.52 0.83
CA ALA A 35 7.65 -2.50 1.39
C ALA A 35 8.72 -3.10 2.30
N LEU A 36 8.35 -4.05 3.18
CA LEU A 36 9.30 -4.74 4.06
C LEU A 36 10.34 -5.54 3.27
N LEU A 37 9.93 -6.23 2.19
CA LEU A 37 10.85 -6.95 1.31
C LEU A 37 11.84 -5.99 0.62
N LEU A 38 11.35 -4.86 0.12
CA LEU A 38 12.18 -3.83 -0.52
C LEU A 38 13.20 -3.20 0.45
N VAL A 39 12.85 -3.05 1.74
CA VAL A 39 13.81 -2.60 2.77
C VAL A 39 14.96 -3.59 2.92
N GLY A 40 14.67 -4.90 2.90
CA GLY A 40 15.72 -5.94 2.92
C GLY A 40 16.66 -5.83 1.73
N GLN A 41 16.11 -5.56 0.54
CA GLN A 41 16.91 -5.36 -0.68
C GLN A 41 17.78 -4.09 -0.61
N HIS A 42 17.25 -2.99 -0.07
CA HIS A 42 18.02 -1.75 0.13
C HIS A 42 19.26 -1.96 1.00
N GLY A 43 19.14 -2.75 2.09
CA GLY A 43 20.28 -3.05 2.97
C GLY A 43 21.40 -3.85 2.31
N VAL A 44 21.09 -4.66 1.29
CA VAL A 44 22.05 -5.57 0.64
C VAL A 44 22.61 -5.00 -0.66
N TYR A 45 21.78 -4.41 -1.51
CA TYR A 45 22.12 -4.10 -2.91
C TYR A 45 22.30 -2.63 -3.21
N CYS A 46 22.18 -1.74 -2.23
CA CYS A 46 22.13 -0.31 -2.52
C CYS A 46 23.52 0.31 -2.78
N HIS A 47 24.06 0.00 -3.96
CA HIS A 47 25.38 0.42 -4.44
C HIS A 47 25.33 1.64 -5.38
N LEU A 48 24.15 2.05 -5.85
CA LEU A 48 24.03 3.06 -6.90
C LEU A 48 23.08 4.21 -6.50
N ALA A 49 23.66 5.35 -6.12
CA ALA A 49 22.96 6.63 -6.11
C ALA A 49 23.16 7.28 -7.48
N ARG A 50 22.14 7.20 -8.37
CA ARG A 50 22.21 7.78 -9.72
C ARG A 50 22.15 9.31 -9.71
N ASP A 51 21.50 9.88 -8.70
CA ASP A 51 21.28 11.32 -8.52
C ASP A 51 21.34 11.62 -7.00
N PRO A 52 22.28 12.45 -6.52
CA PRO A 52 22.40 12.80 -5.11
C PRO A 52 21.20 13.58 -4.55
N GLU A 53 20.47 14.30 -5.41
CA GLU A 53 19.32 15.13 -5.01
C GLU A 53 18.04 14.31 -4.84
N LYS A 54 18.05 13.03 -5.21
CA LYS A 54 16.89 12.15 -5.13
C LYS A 54 17.15 10.96 -4.23
N PRO A 55 16.13 10.49 -3.48
CA PRO A 55 16.22 9.23 -2.77
C PRO A 55 16.59 8.10 -3.74
N LYS A 56 17.32 7.11 -3.23
CA LYS A 56 17.64 5.89 -3.98
C LYS A 56 16.33 5.22 -4.45
N LEU A 57 16.38 4.55 -5.61
CA LEU A 57 15.18 4.03 -6.29
C LEU A 57 14.36 3.09 -5.38
N ASP A 58 15.04 2.23 -4.64
CA ASP A 58 14.44 1.35 -3.64
C ASP A 58 13.68 2.11 -2.56
N ILE A 59 14.23 3.21 -2.02
CA ILE A 59 13.53 4.09 -1.09
C ILE A 59 12.29 4.72 -1.72
N GLN A 60 12.37 5.11 -3.01
CA GLN A 60 11.20 5.62 -3.73
C GLN A 60 10.10 4.56 -3.85
N LEU A 61 10.46 3.31 -4.18
CA LEU A 61 9.53 2.19 -4.28
C LEU A 61 8.91 1.84 -2.93
N ILE A 62 9.71 1.77 -1.86
CA ILE A 62 9.23 1.58 -0.48
C ILE A 62 8.20 2.66 -0.12
N THR A 63 8.52 3.92 -0.41
CA THR A 63 7.63 5.04 -0.13
C THR A 63 6.33 4.94 -0.92
N ALA A 64 6.40 4.49 -2.18
CA ALA A 64 5.22 4.29 -3.02
C ALA A 64 4.30 3.20 -2.47
N GLU A 65 4.83 2.02 -2.12
CA GLU A 65 4.06 0.92 -1.52
C GLU A 65 3.37 1.36 -0.22
N LEU A 66 4.11 2.03 0.68
CA LEU A 66 3.55 2.52 1.94
C LEU A 66 2.49 3.62 1.74
N THR A 67 2.66 4.47 0.72
CA THR A 67 1.66 5.51 0.41
C THR A 67 0.36 4.89 -0.08
N LYS A 68 0.44 3.90 -0.97
CA LYS A 68 -0.72 3.14 -1.46
C LYS A 68 -1.42 2.39 -0.33
N ALA A 69 -0.67 1.73 0.55
CA ALA A 69 -1.24 1.06 1.72
C ALA A 69 -2.00 2.04 2.64
N LYS A 70 -1.42 3.23 2.88
CA LYS A 70 -2.07 4.28 3.68
C LYS A 70 -3.37 4.77 3.05
N GLU A 71 -3.41 4.95 1.73
CA GLU A 71 -4.61 5.36 0.99
C GLU A 71 -5.77 4.40 1.26
N LEU A 72 -5.53 3.09 1.12
CA LEU A 72 -6.55 2.05 1.38
C LEU A 72 -6.98 2.01 2.87
N ILE A 73 -6.02 2.10 3.80
CA ILE A 73 -6.33 2.13 5.25
C ILE A 73 -7.18 3.35 5.60
N GLN A 74 -6.83 4.54 5.08
CA GLN A 74 -7.59 5.76 5.30
C GLN A 74 -9.02 5.65 4.76
N HIS A 75 -9.19 5.04 3.59
CA HIS A 75 -10.51 4.79 3.04
C HIS A 75 -11.36 3.90 3.96
N VAL A 76 -10.79 2.81 4.48
CA VAL A 76 -11.48 1.92 5.42
C VAL A 76 -11.85 2.64 6.72
N MET A 77 -10.93 3.44 7.28
CA MET A 77 -11.21 4.23 8.49
C MET A 77 -12.38 5.22 8.28
N GLU A 78 -12.44 5.85 7.11
CA GLU A 78 -13.51 6.77 6.75
C GLU A 78 -14.87 6.05 6.59
N GLU A 79 -14.89 4.87 5.97
CA GLU A 79 -16.11 4.05 5.88
C GLU A 79 -16.63 3.64 7.26
N LEU A 80 -15.75 3.16 8.15
CA LEU A 80 -16.13 2.78 9.51
C LEU A 80 -16.67 3.99 10.31
N ARG A 81 -16.11 5.18 10.08
CA ARG A 81 -16.64 6.41 10.67
C ARG A 81 -18.08 6.69 10.20
N ARG A 82 -18.33 6.62 8.90
CA ARG A 82 -19.65 6.86 8.30
C ARG A 82 -20.69 5.84 8.78
N GLU A 83 -20.32 4.57 8.88
CA GLU A 83 -21.20 3.52 9.41
C GLU A 83 -21.60 3.76 10.86
N ARG A 84 -20.65 4.25 11.68
CA ARG A 84 -20.92 4.61 13.07
C ARG A 84 -21.85 5.81 13.19
N GLU A 85 -21.72 6.81 12.31
CA GLU A 85 -22.56 8.01 12.31
C GLU A 85 -23.97 7.76 11.76
N ALA A 86 -24.13 6.76 10.90
CA ALA A 86 -25.42 6.34 10.35
C ALA A 86 -26.25 5.46 11.30
N ARG A 87 -25.67 5.02 12.43
CA ARG A 87 -26.28 4.15 13.43
C ARG A 87 -26.79 4.95 14.63
#